data_AF-A0A7W2FX23-F1
#
_entry.id   AF-A0A7W2FX23-F1
#
_cell.length_a   1.000
_cell.length_b   1.000
_cell.length_c   1.000
_cell.angle_alpha   90.00
_cell.angle_beta   90.00
_cell.angle_gamma   90.00
#
_symmetry.space_group_name_H-M   'P 1'
#
loop_
_entity.id
_entity.type
_entity.pdbx_description
1 polymer ?
#
loop_
_entity_poly.entity_id
_entity_poly.type
_entity_poly.pdbx_seq_one_letter_code
_entity_poly.pdbx_strand_id
1 'polypeptide(L)'
;MCTELVIAILQKFVDINPTDKQRIRIITKQNIQNLIKNNSPIPQGVHYALIAKGVGTSIEKEDVLAGDFVQFWTETWGHCGIVKSIDVENNQMELYSSFPSTNGYGIQKFSIPSYCYFVRLK
;
A
#
# COMPACT_ATOMS: atom_id res chain seq x y z
N MET A 1 10.04 -8.41 3.24
CA MET A 1 9.42 -7.68 2.10
C MET A 1 8.14 -7.05 2.62
N CYS A 2 7.90 -5.76 2.36
CA CYS A 2 6.76 -5.00 2.90
C CYS A 2 5.39 -5.64 2.65
N THR A 3 5.23 -6.27 1.50
CA THR A 3 4.02 -6.99 1.11
C THR A 3 3.70 -8.18 2.02
N GLU A 4 4.71 -8.90 2.54
CA GLU A 4 4.47 -10.03 3.46
C GLU A 4 3.96 -9.57 4.83
N LEU A 5 4.42 -8.42 5.33
CA LEU A 5 3.88 -7.82 6.54
C LEU A 5 2.40 -7.46 6.34
N VAL A 6 2.10 -6.77 5.24
CA VAL A 6 0.74 -6.37 4.89
C VAL A 6 -0.17 -7.59 4.76
N ILE A 7 0.27 -8.63 4.04
CA ILE A 7 -0.48 -9.89 3.91
C ILE A 7 -0.73 -10.53 5.28
N ALA A 8 0.29 -10.67 6.12
CA ALA A 8 0.16 -11.31 7.42
C ALA A 8 -0.80 -10.56 8.36
N ILE A 9 -0.82 -9.22 8.29
CA ILE A 9 -1.77 -8.41 9.05
C ILE A 9 -3.17 -8.55 8.48
N LEU A 10 -3.36 -8.42 7.16
CA LEU A 10 -4.67 -8.55 6.51
C LEU A 10 -5.32 -9.90 6.79
N GLN A 11 -4.54 -10.98 6.82
CA GLN A 11 -5.01 -12.34 7.12
C GLN A 11 -5.63 -12.49 8.52
N LYS A 12 -5.44 -11.52 9.43
CA LYS A 12 -6.12 -11.51 10.73
C LYS A 12 -7.56 -10.99 10.66
N PHE A 13 -7.92 -10.28 9.59
CA PHE A 13 -9.20 -9.59 9.46
C PHE A 13 -10.04 -10.11 8.30
N VAL A 14 -9.40 -10.56 7.22
CA VAL A 14 -10.06 -11.02 6.00
C VAL A 14 -9.35 -12.24 5.40
N ASP A 15 -10.12 -13.10 4.73
CA ASP A 15 -9.55 -14.23 3.99
C ASP A 15 -8.78 -13.76 2.76
N ILE A 16 -7.45 -13.94 2.78
CA ILE A 16 -6.57 -13.59 1.65
C ILE A 16 -6.26 -14.83 0.82
N ASN A 17 -6.84 -14.89 -0.39
CA ASN A 17 -6.65 -16.00 -1.32
C ASN A 17 -5.37 -15.82 -2.17
N PRO A 18 -4.96 -16.82 -2.99
CA PRO A 18 -3.76 -16.71 -3.83
C PRO A 18 -3.78 -15.53 -4.81
N THR A 19 -4.93 -15.21 -5.40
CA THR A 19 -5.08 -14.06 -6.32
C THR A 19 -4.87 -12.73 -5.59
N ASP A 20 -5.40 -12.60 -4.38
CA ASP A 20 -5.21 -11.42 -3.53
C ASP A 20 -3.72 -11.24 -3.22
N LYS A 21 -3.01 -12.33 -2.85
CA LYS A 21 -1.55 -12.29 -2.62
C LYS A 21 -0.77 -11.87 -3.85
N GLN A 22 -1.14 -12.36 -5.05
CA GLN A 22 -0.48 -11.96 -6.29
C GLN A 22 -0.67 -10.47 -6.58
N ARG A 23 -1.87 -9.93 -6.34
CA ARG A 23 -2.17 -8.50 -6.48
C ARG A 23 -1.38 -7.66 -5.47
N ILE A 24 -1.39 -8.04 -4.19
CA ILE A 24 -0.63 -7.33 -3.14
C ILE A 24 0.88 -7.36 -3.43
N ARG A 25 1.41 -8.47 -3.94
CA ARG A 25 2.83 -8.61 -4.34
C ARG A 25 3.16 -7.95 -5.68
N ILE A 26 2.15 -7.49 -6.42
CA ILE A 26 2.30 -6.84 -7.73
C ILE A 26 3.11 -7.74 -8.69
N ILE A 27 2.75 -9.03 -8.75
CA ILE A 27 3.43 -9.99 -9.63
C ILE A 27 3.01 -9.73 -11.09
N THR A 28 3.89 -9.08 -11.84
CA THR A 28 3.67 -8.76 -13.27
C THR A 28 4.97 -8.84 -14.06
N LYS A 29 4.84 -9.12 -15.37
CA LYS A 29 5.96 -9.06 -16.34
C LYS A 29 6.09 -7.69 -17.02
N GLN A 30 5.11 -6.82 -16.81
CA GLN A 30 5.09 -5.49 -17.44
C GLN A 30 5.89 -4.50 -16.61
N ASN A 31 6.45 -3.48 -17.27
CA ASN A 31 7.16 -2.42 -16.58
C ASN A 31 6.20 -1.61 -15.68
N ILE A 32 6.50 -1.54 -14.39
CA ILE A 32 5.63 -0.86 -13.41
C ILE A 32 5.44 0.62 -13.72
N GLN A 33 6.49 1.32 -14.13
CA GLN A 33 6.40 2.76 -14.40
C GLN A 33 5.46 3.05 -15.58
N ASN A 34 5.45 2.20 -16.61
CA ASN A 34 4.48 2.30 -17.69
C ASN A 34 3.05 2.00 -17.22
N LEU A 35 2.88 1.00 -16.35
CA LEU A 35 1.57 0.68 -15.78
C LEU A 35 1.00 1.84 -14.96
N ILE A 36 1.85 2.52 -14.16
CA ILE A 36 1.46 3.69 -13.38
C ILE A 36 1.01 4.82 -14.30
N LYS A 37 1.80 5.16 -15.31
CA LYS A 37 1.48 6.23 -16.29
C LYS A 37 0.19 5.97 -17.06
N ASN A 38 -0.15 4.71 -17.26
CA ASN A 38 -1.37 4.29 -17.96
C ASN A 38 -2.56 4.05 -17.02
N ASN A 39 -2.49 4.49 -15.74
CA ASN A 39 -3.54 4.29 -14.73
C ASN A 39 -3.98 2.83 -14.57
N SER A 40 -3.04 1.88 -14.71
CA SER A 40 -3.33 0.47 -14.45
C SER A 40 -3.66 0.26 -12.97
N PRO A 41 -4.60 -0.65 -12.63
CA PRO A 41 -4.85 -1.01 -11.23
C PRO A 41 -3.73 -1.89 -10.64
N ILE A 42 -2.91 -2.53 -11.47
CA ILE A 42 -1.89 -3.49 -11.01
C ILE A 42 -0.91 -2.87 -9.99
N PRO A 43 -0.30 -1.68 -10.25
CA PRO A 43 0.62 -1.06 -9.29
C PRO A 43 -0.04 -0.58 -8.00
N GLN A 44 -1.37 -0.53 -7.93
CA GLN A 44 -2.08 -0.12 -6.70
C GLN A 44 -2.03 -1.23 -5.63
N GLY A 45 -1.58 -2.44 -5.96
CA GLY A 45 -1.17 -3.44 -4.99
C GLY A 45 -2.27 -3.81 -3.98
N VAL A 46 -2.00 -3.55 -2.69
CA VAL A 46 -2.97 -3.79 -1.61
C VAL A 46 -4.29 -3.05 -1.80
N HIS A 47 -4.25 -1.83 -2.33
CA HIS A 47 -5.46 -1.08 -2.67
C HIS A 47 -6.32 -1.84 -3.67
N TYR A 48 -5.76 -2.18 -4.83
CA TYR A 48 -6.49 -2.93 -5.85
C TYR A 48 -6.97 -4.29 -5.34
N ALA A 49 -6.18 -5.01 -4.56
CA ALA A 49 -6.56 -6.30 -4.01
C ALA A 49 -7.84 -6.20 -3.14
N LEU A 50 -7.91 -5.24 -2.23
CA LEU A 50 -9.05 -5.08 -1.32
C LEU A 50 -10.28 -4.49 -2.01
N ILE A 51 -10.09 -3.54 -2.93
CA ILE A 51 -11.18 -2.97 -3.72
C ILE A 51 -11.81 -4.03 -4.63
N ALA A 52 -11.00 -4.77 -5.39
CA ALA A 52 -11.51 -5.79 -6.30
C ALA A 52 -12.22 -6.95 -5.59
N LYS A 53 -11.87 -7.20 -4.32
CA LYS A 53 -12.53 -8.20 -3.47
C LYS A 53 -13.81 -7.66 -2.81
N GLY A 54 -14.04 -6.34 -2.84
CA GLY A 54 -15.20 -5.70 -2.23
C GLY A 54 -15.11 -5.48 -0.72
N VAL A 55 -13.98 -5.82 -0.09
CA VAL A 55 -13.74 -5.68 1.35
C VAL A 55 -13.00 -4.39 1.73
N GLY A 56 -12.55 -3.62 0.73
CA GLY A 56 -11.91 -2.33 0.91
C GLY A 56 -12.79 -1.15 0.48
N THR A 57 -12.49 0.01 1.03
CA THR A 57 -13.01 1.32 0.63
C THR A 57 -11.82 2.22 0.28
N SER A 58 -11.83 2.82 -0.91
CA SER A 58 -10.78 3.77 -1.31
C SER A 58 -10.90 5.02 -0.47
N ILE A 59 -9.78 5.52 0.02
CA ILE A 59 -9.73 6.70 0.89
C ILE A 59 -8.95 7.79 0.18
N GLU A 60 -9.53 8.97 0.11
CA GLU A 60 -8.81 10.16 -0.36
C GLU A 60 -7.78 10.57 0.69
N LYS A 61 -6.66 11.15 0.24
CA LYS A 61 -5.50 11.44 1.09
C LYS A 61 -5.85 12.27 2.33
N GLU A 62 -6.82 13.16 2.21
CA GLU A 62 -7.31 14.06 3.26
C GLU A 62 -8.14 13.33 4.33
N ASP A 63 -8.70 12.16 4.01
CA ASP A 63 -9.56 11.35 4.88
C ASP A 63 -8.84 10.13 5.49
N VAL A 64 -7.52 10.04 5.27
CA VAL A 64 -6.67 8.95 5.75
C VAL A 64 -6.58 8.96 7.27
N LEU A 65 -6.78 7.80 7.87
CA LEU A 65 -6.67 7.57 9.31
C LEU A 65 -5.59 6.54 9.62
N ALA A 66 -5.16 6.53 10.88
CA ALA A 66 -4.30 5.48 11.38
C ALA A 66 -4.97 4.10 11.22
N GLY A 67 -4.24 3.11 10.72
CA GLY A 67 -4.73 1.78 10.40
C GLY A 67 -5.11 1.58 8.93
N ASP A 68 -5.21 2.64 8.13
CA ASP A 68 -5.40 2.51 6.69
C ASP A 68 -4.19 1.86 6.02
N PHE A 69 -4.42 1.09 4.98
CA PHE A 69 -3.35 0.51 4.17
C PHE A 69 -2.99 1.45 3.04
N VAL A 70 -1.71 1.47 2.67
CA VAL A 70 -1.22 2.29 1.58
C VAL A 70 -0.32 1.48 0.64
N GLN A 71 -0.47 1.73 -0.66
CA GLN A 71 0.53 1.42 -1.68
C GLN A 71 0.96 2.73 -2.33
N PHE A 72 2.26 2.96 -2.46
CA PHE A 72 2.77 4.15 -3.13
C PHE A 72 3.97 3.85 -4.02
N TRP A 73 4.27 4.79 -4.90
CA TRP A 73 5.40 4.76 -5.82
C TRP A 73 6.09 6.11 -5.92
N THR A 74 7.42 6.07 -5.86
CA THR A 74 8.31 7.12 -6.35
C THR A 74 8.69 6.82 -7.80
N GLU A 75 9.48 7.70 -8.42
CA GLU A 75 9.98 7.51 -9.79
C GLU A 75 10.84 6.24 -9.94
N THR A 76 11.46 5.77 -8.86
CA THR A 76 12.46 4.67 -8.92
C THR A 76 12.09 3.44 -8.11
N TRP A 77 11.18 3.54 -7.14
CA TRP A 77 10.78 2.41 -6.28
C TRP A 77 9.37 2.59 -5.72
N GLY A 78 8.77 1.48 -5.26
CA GLY A 78 7.46 1.49 -4.61
C GLY A 78 7.47 0.74 -3.29
N HIS A 79 6.46 1.00 -2.47
CA HIS A 79 6.36 0.43 -1.13
C HIS A 79 4.93 0.42 -0.62
N CYS A 80 4.71 -0.38 0.42
CA CYS A 80 3.42 -0.48 1.08
C CYS A 80 3.58 -0.58 2.59
N GLY A 81 2.50 -0.29 3.30
CA GLY A 81 2.47 -0.37 4.74
C GLY A 81 1.10 -0.01 5.30
N ILE A 82 1.07 0.21 6.60
CA ILE A 82 -0.12 0.62 7.33
C ILE A 82 0.15 2.00 7.92
N VAL A 83 -0.75 2.94 7.72
CA VAL A 83 -0.62 4.32 8.18
C VAL A 83 -0.63 4.33 9.70
N LYS A 84 0.41 4.93 10.29
CA LYS A 84 0.46 5.29 11.69
C LYS A 84 -0.05 6.73 11.89
N SER A 85 0.41 7.64 11.04
CA SER A 85 0.01 9.05 11.01
C SER A 85 0.26 9.63 9.63
N ILE A 86 -0.44 10.70 9.31
CA ILE A 86 -0.28 11.46 8.06
C ILE A 86 -0.38 12.95 8.36
N ASP A 87 0.44 13.73 7.68
CA ASP A 87 0.48 15.18 7.72
C ASP A 87 0.48 15.67 6.28
N VAL A 88 -0.72 15.96 5.78
CA VAL A 88 -0.95 16.35 4.38
C VAL A 88 -0.36 17.72 4.09
N GLU A 89 -0.38 18.64 5.06
CA GLU A 89 0.16 20.00 4.92
C GLU A 89 1.68 19.98 4.70
N ASN A 90 2.39 19.14 5.45
CA ASN A 90 3.84 18.99 5.31
C ASN A 90 4.24 17.87 4.35
N ASN A 91 3.28 17.23 3.67
CA ASN A 91 3.48 16.14 2.72
C ASN A 91 4.26 14.94 3.32
N GLN A 92 3.95 14.55 4.55
CA GLN A 92 4.62 13.47 5.28
C GLN A 92 3.64 12.39 5.75
N MET A 93 4.11 11.15 5.85
CA MET A 93 3.38 10.05 6.49
C MET A 93 4.33 9.14 7.26
N GLU A 94 3.85 8.57 8.36
CA GLU A 94 4.53 7.51 9.08
C GLU A 94 3.80 6.19 8.85
N LEU A 95 4.54 5.14 8.50
CA LEU A 95 3.99 3.82 8.21
C LEU A 95 4.60 2.75 9.10
N TYR A 96 3.77 1.84 9.60
CA TYR A 96 4.22 0.50 9.97
C TYR A 96 4.55 -0.26 8.70
N SER A 97 5.83 -0.56 8.48
CA SER A 97 6.27 -1.27 7.28
C SER A 97 7.50 -2.14 7.52
N SER A 98 7.75 -3.08 6.60
CA SER A 98 8.98 -3.86 6.57
C SER A 98 9.98 -3.22 5.63
N PHE A 99 11.08 -2.69 6.17
CA PHE A 99 12.16 -2.09 5.40
C PHE A 99 13.52 -2.57 5.93
N PRO A 100 14.55 -2.72 5.06
CA PRO A 100 15.87 -3.20 5.46
C PRO A 100 16.49 -2.42 6.63
N SER A 101 16.30 -1.10 6.68
CA SER A 101 16.85 -0.24 7.74
C SER A 101 16.19 -0.39 9.12
N THR A 102 15.15 -1.21 9.25
CA THR A 102 14.42 -1.46 10.51
C THR A 102 14.49 -2.92 10.97
N ASN A 103 15.50 -3.69 10.53
CA ASN A 103 15.54 -5.15 10.74
C ASN A 103 14.24 -5.86 10.33
N GLY A 104 13.56 -5.31 9.31
CA GLY A 104 12.38 -5.91 8.73
C GLY A 104 11.04 -5.49 9.35
N TYR A 105 10.97 -4.72 10.44
CA TYR A 105 9.70 -4.23 11.01
C TYR A 105 9.90 -2.92 11.80
N GLY A 106 9.21 -1.84 11.42
CA GLY A 106 9.29 -0.60 12.18
C GLY A 106 8.38 0.50 11.67
N ILE A 107 8.38 1.61 12.41
CA ILE A 107 7.77 2.87 11.99
C ILE A 107 8.79 3.59 11.12
N GLN A 108 8.37 3.98 9.91
CA GLN A 108 9.19 4.78 9.02
C GLN A 108 8.44 5.99 8.51
N LYS A 109 9.18 7.08 8.37
CA LYS A 109 8.68 8.33 7.82
C LYS A 109 8.99 8.41 6.33
N PHE A 110 7.99 8.80 5.55
CA PHE A 110 8.08 8.99 4.11
C PHE A 110 7.44 10.31 3.72
N SER A 111 7.95 10.95 2.67
CA SER A 111 7.17 11.97 1.96
C SER A 111 6.01 11.30 1.23
N ILE A 112 4.85 11.95 1.13
CA ILE A 112 3.70 11.43 0.37
C ILE A 112 3.98 11.64 -1.14
N PRO A 113 4.12 10.57 -1.94
CA PRO A 113 4.41 10.71 -3.37
C PRO A 113 3.15 10.99 -4.18
N SER A 114 3.31 11.41 -5.44
CA SER A 114 2.19 11.68 -6.35
C SER A 114 1.34 10.44 -6.65
N TYR A 115 1.94 9.25 -6.62
CA TYR A 115 1.24 7.98 -6.80
C TYR A 115 1.10 7.30 -5.45
N CYS A 116 -0.01 7.58 -4.76
CA CYS A 116 -0.31 7.05 -3.44
C CYS A 116 -1.77 6.60 -3.39
N TYR A 117 -2.00 5.36 -2.99
CA TYR A 117 -3.30 4.71 -3.01
C TYR A 117 -3.62 4.20 -1.60
N PHE A 118 -4.60 4.84 -0.95
CA PHE A 118 -5.03 4.50 0.40
C PHE A 118 -6.33 3.70 0.40
N VAL A 119 -6.39 2.66 1.24
CA VAL A 119 -7.56 1.79 1.37
C VAL A 119 -7.82 1.45 2.83
N ARG A 120 -9.10 1.48 3.21
CA ARG A 120 -9.58 1.06 4.53
C ARG A 120 -10.35 -0.25 4.41
N LEU A 121 -10.17 -1.18 5.35
CA LEU A 121 -11.04 -2.35 5.45
C LEU A 121 -12.44 -1.92 5.89
N LYS A 122 -13.48 -2.54 5.30
CA LYS A 122 -14.87 -2.34 5.68
C LYS A 122 -15.24 -3.07 6.96
#